data_AF-A0A816HTY0-F1
#
_entry.id   AF-A0A816HTY0-F1
#
_cell.length_a   1.000
_cell.length_b   1.000
_cell.length_c   1.000
_cell.angle_alpha   90.00
_cell.angle_beta   90.00
_cell.angle_gamma   90.00
#
_symmetry.space_group_name_H-M   'P 1'
#
loop_
_entity.id
_entity.type
_entity.pdbx_description
1 polymer ?
#
loop_
_entity_poly.entity_id
_entity_poly.type
_entity_poly.pdbx_seq_one_letter_code
_entity_poly.pdbx_strand_id
1 'polypeptide(L)' 'LPKDTGDIAAVYVPLSRVQRLSDLIILRHFDYKVLLIKPSKSQVAKMQRLDKLYIETQMRFSEWF' A
#
# COMPACT_ATOMS: atom_id res chain seq x y z
N LEU A 1 5.27 17.57 -22.02
CA LEU A 1 5.30 17.25 -20.57
C LEU A 1 4.38 16.05 -20.36
N PRO A 2 4.84 14.96 -19.73
CA PRO A 2 3.97 13.83 -19.44
C PRO A 2 2.88 14.29 -18.46
N LYS A 3 1.68 13.70 -18.57
CA LYS A 3 0.51 14.09 -17.79
C LYS A 3 0.66 13.55 -16.36
N ASP A 4 1.19 14.41 -15.47
CA ASP A 4 1.78 14.08 -14.16
C ASP A 4 0.92 13.32 -13.14
N THR A 5 -0.38 13.11 -13.33
CA THR A 5 -1.23 12.39 -12.36
C THR A 5 -1.59 10.96 -12.77
N GLY A 6 -1.56 10.65 -14.08
CA GLY A 6 -1.93 9.33 -14.59
C GLY A 6 -0.86 8.27 -14.31
N ASP A 7 0.42 8.65 -14.47
CA ASP A 7 1.54 7.72 -14.35
C ASP A 7 1.80 7.31 -12.88
N ILE A 8 1.53 8.19 -11.92
CA ILE A 8 1.74 7.90 -10.49
C ILE A 8 0.70 6.88 -9.97
N ALA A 9 -0.57 7.03 -10.36
CA ALA A 9 -1.61 6.06 -10.03
C ALA A 9 -1.30 4.66 -10.61
N ALA A 10 -0.69 4.63 -11.80
CA ALA A 10 -0.28 3.39 -12.46
C ALA A 10 0.85 2.64 -11.75
N VAL A 11 1.69 3.31 -10.94
CA VAL A 11 2.76 2.65 -10.16
C VAL A 11 2.33 2.26 -8.74
N TYR A 12 1.45 3.04 -8.12
CA TYR A 12 0.93 2.70 -6.79
C TYR A 12 0.11 1.39 -6.79
N VAL A 13 -0.68 1.16 -7.84
CA VAL A 13 -1.52 -0.04 -7.95
C VAL A 13 -0.69 -1.34 -7.98
N PRO A 14 0.34 -1.49 -8.82
CA PRO A 14 1.25 -2.64 -8.78
C PRO A 14 1.93 -2.84 -7.42
N LEU A 15 2.46 -1.78 -6.81
CA LEU A 15 3.16 -1.89 -5.53
C LEU A 15 2.24 -2.31 -4.39
N SER A 16 0.99 -1.81 -4.38
CA SER A 16 -0.01 -2.20 -3.38
C SER A 16 -0.45 -3.67 -3.46
N ARG A 17 -0.14 -4.35 -4.58
CA ARG A 17 -0.50 -5.76 -4.81
C ARG A 17 0.61 -6.72 -4.39
N VAL A 18 1.83 -6.23 -4.15
CA VAL A 18 2.95 -7.06 -3.72
C VAL A 18 2.91 -7.22 -2.21
N GLN A 19 2.93 -8.48 -1.74
CA GLN A 19 2.84 -8.81 -0.31
C GLN A 19 4.21 -8.93 0.38
N ARG A 20 5.25 -9.33 -0.36
CA ARG A 20 6.62 -9.48 0.15
C ARG A 20 7.59 -8.74 -0.74
N LEU A 21 8.56 -8.05 -0.13
CA LEU A 21 9.57 -7.28 -0.86
C LEU A 21 10.40 -8.14 -1.81
N SER A 22 10.62 -9.43 -1.47
CA SER A 22 11.30 -10.42 -2.31
C SER A 22 10.64 -10.63 -3.67
N ASP A 23 9.34 -10.35 -3.76
CA ASP A 23 8.53 -10.62 -4.95
C ASP A 23 8.43 -9.38 -5.85
N LEU A 24 9.09 -8.28 -5.46
CA LEU A 24 9.15 -7.03 -6.22
C LEU A 24 10.48 -6.92 -6.97
N ILE A 25 10.40 -6.81 -8.29
CA ILE A 25 11.56 -6.48 -9.15
C ILE A 25 11.29 -5.16 -9.86
N ILE A 26 12.13 -4.16 -9.58
CA ILE A 26 12.06 -2.84 -10.20
C ILE A 26 13.08 -2.81 -11.35
N LEU A 27 12.58 -2.86 -12.59
CA LEU A 27 13.42 -2.97 -13.82
C LEU A 27 14.00 -1.64 -14.32
N ARG A 28 13.63 -0.50 -13.73
CA ARG A 28 14.09 0.84 -14.11
C ARG A 28 14.32 1.69 -12.88
N HIS A 29 15.17 2.72 -13.01
CA HIS A 29 15.39 3.65 -11.91
C HIS A 29 14.06 4.25 -11.47
N PHE A 30 13.74 4.05 -10.20
CA PHE A 30 12.44 4.36 -9.63
C PHE A 30 12.64 5.33 -8.46
N ASP A 31 12.23 6.58 -8.64
CA ASP A 31 12.23 7.54 -7.56
C ASP A 31 11.03 7.27 -6.65
N TYR A 32 11.24 6.64 -5.50
CA TYR A 32 10.16 6.40 -4.54
C TYR A 32 9.45 7.69 -4.11
N LYS A 33 10.04 8.88 -4.32
CA LYS A 33 9.39 10.16 -4.06
C LYS A 33 8.18 10.41 -4.96
N VAL A 34 8.06 9.78 -6.14
CA VAL A 34 6.81 9.84 -6.91
C VAL A 34 5.66 9.05 -6.25
N LEU A 35 5.95 8.12 -5.33
CA LEU A 35 4.91 7.47 -4.51
C LEU A 35 4.44 8.33 -3.34
N LEU A 36 5.07 9.48 -3.09
CA LEU A 36 4.70 10.41 -2.00
C LEU A 36 3.41 11.17 -2.33
N ILE A 37 2.43 10.54 -2.98
CA ILE A 37 1.05 10.96 -2.77
C ILE A 37 0.74 10.60 -1.33
N LYS A 38 0.81 11.62 -0.46
CA LYS A 38 0.36 11.52 0.92
C LYS A 38 -1.02 10.84 0.90
N PRO A 39 -1.17 9.67 1.55
CA PRO A 39 -2.43 8.95 1.50
C PRO A 39 -3.55 9.90 1.93
N SER A 40 -4.65 9.89 1.17
CA SER A 40 -5.78 10.77 1.46
C SER A 40 -6.30 10.49 2.87
N LYS A 41 -6.99 11.45 3.48
CA LYS A 41 -7.62 11.24 4.80
C LYS A 41 -8.50 9.99 4.82
N SER A 42 -9.19 9.67 3.71
CA SER A 42 -10.02 8.47 3.60
C SER A 42 -9.20 7.18 3.51
N GLN A 43 -8.05 7.21 2.84
CA GLN A 43 -7.12 6.07 2.80
C GLN A 43 -6.50 5.81 4.18
N VAL A 44 -6.09 6.86 4.89
CA VAL A 44 -5.57 6.74 6.27
C VAL A 44 -6.63 6.16 7.21
N ALA A 45 -7.87 6.67 7.16
CA ALA A 45 -8.96 6.13 7.97
C ALA A 45 -9.27 4.66 7.65
N LYS A 46 -9.20 4.27 6.38
CA LYS A 46 -9.36 2.86 5.95
C LYS A 46 -8.24 1.98 6.50
N MET A 47 -6.99 2.44 6.46
CA MET A 47 -5.85 1.71 7.03
C MET A 47 -6.00 1.52 8.55
N GLN A 48 -6.38 2.56 9.29
CA GLN A 48 -6.64 2.47 10.72
C GLN A 48 -7.76 1.48 11.06
N ARG A 49 -8.85 1.47 10.26
CA ARG A 49 -9.92 0.49 10.42
C ARG A 49 -9.44 -0.94 10.18
N LEU A 50 -8.61 -1.17 9.16
CA LEU A 50 -8.08 -2.49 8.85
C LEU A 50 -7.11 -2.99 9.94
N ASP A 51 -6.29 -2.09 10.49
CA ASP A 51 -5.37 -2.41 11.59
C ASP A 51 -6.13 -2.83 12.86
N LYS A 52 -7.18 -2.08 13.21
CA LYS A 52 -8.08 -2.46 14.31
C LYS A 52 -8.71 -3.84 14.07
N LEU A 53 -9.21 -4.10 12.86
CA LEU A 53 -9.80 -5.39 12.50
C LEU A 53 -8.79 -6.54 12.62
N TYR A 54 -7.54 -6.31 12.21
CA TYR A 54 -6.47 -7.30 12.33
C TYR A 54 -6.22 -7.66 13.80
N ILE A 55 -6.04 -6.66 14.67
CA ILE A 55 -5.81 -6.88 16.10
C ILE A 55 -7.00 -7.60 16.74
N GLU A 56 -8.24 -7.16 16.46
CA GLU A 56 -9.45 -7.83 16.97
C GLU A 56 -9.57 -9.28 16.50
N THR A 57 -9.19 -9.56 15.25
CA THR A 57 -9.20 -10.92 14.70
C THR A 57 -8.15 -11.79 15.39
N GLN A 58 -6.93 -11.28 15.55
CA GLN A 58 -5.85 -11.98 16.26
C GLN A 58 -6.23 -12.26 17.72
N MET A 59 -6.87 -11.31 18.42
CA MET A 59 -7.33 -11.54 19.80
C MET A 59 -8.47 -12.56 19.87
N ARG A 60 -9.44 -12.48 18.96
CA ARG A 60 -10.64 -13.34 18.99
C ARG A 60 -10.36 -14.78 18.59
N PHE A 61 -9.40 -14.99 17.71
CA PHE A 61 -9.02 -16.30 17.20
C PHE A 61 -7.58 -16.67 17.62
N SER A 62 -7.14 -16.20 18.79
CA SER A 62 -5.78 -16.43 19.29
C SER A 62 -5.42 -17.91 19.44
N GLU A 63 -6.42 -18.78 19.62
CA GLU A 63 -6.23 -20.23 19.69
C GLU A 63 -6.03 -20.90 18.30
N TRP A 64 -6.22 -20.14 17.22
CA TRP A 64 -6.19 -20.62 15.82
C TRP A 64 -4.94 -20.14 15.05
N PHE A 65 -4.08 -19.36 15.71
CA PHE A 65 -2.82 -18.81 15.19
C PHE A 65 -1.67 -19.17 16.12
#